data_AF-A0A7Y3HXB8-F1
#
_entry.id   AF-A0A7Y3HXB8-F1
#
_cell.length_a   1.000
_cell.length_b   1.000
_cell.length_c   1.000
_cell.angle_alpha   90.00
_cell.angle_beta   90.00
_cell.angle_gamma   90.00
#
_symmetry.space_group_name_H-M   'P 1'
#
loop_
_entity.id
_entity.type
_entity.pdbx_description
1 polymer ?
#
loop_
_entity_poly.entity_id
_entity_poly.type
_entity_poly.pdbx_seq_one_letter_code
_entity_poly.pdbx_strand_id
1 'polypeptide(L)'
;MIKKIVDAFKEIPKIQLLLYVLVYFLWGLGMNWIGTELEIARFMYWWQVITTYVIYMVPVSILLRPYSFFTQYAYGLIAMGLLEFGGYALQTSYIYPGNFIEVWFGPHVFALAMAMFFAFYFPIGNIAVNRLYLLFIDKNN
;
A
#
# COMPACT_ATOMS: atom_id res chain seq x y z
N MET A 1 -12.62 13.81 15.18
CA MET A 1 -11.74 13.18 14.17
C MET A 1 -11.22 11.82 14.64
N ILE A 2 -10.52 11.74 15.78
CA ILE A 2 -10.00 10.47 16.34
C ILE A 2 -11.10 9.42 16.58
N LYS A 3 -12.27 9.84 17.10
CA LYS A 3 -13.40 8.93 17.31
C LYS A 3 -13.87 8.22 16.02
N LYS A 4 -13.98 8.96 14.91
CA LYS A 4 -14.31 8.39 13.59
C LYS A 4 -13.27 7.39 13.09
N ILE A 5 -11.98 7.67 13.33
CA ILE A 5 -10.90 6.74 12.99
C ILE A 5 -11.07 5.45 13.80
N VAL A 6 -11.24 5.56 15.12
CA VAL A 6 -11.42 4.39 16.02
C VAL A 6 -12.67 3.59 15.66
N ASP A 7 -13.77 4.27 15.35
CA ASP A 7 -15.05 3.62 14.99
C ASP A 7 -14.90 2.84 13.66
N ALA A 8 -14.16 3.37 12.68
CA ALA A 8 -13.88 2.68 11.42
C ALA A 8 -13.16 1.33 11.60
N PHE A 9 -12.35 1.16 12.65
CA PHE A 9 -11.71 -0.13 12.96
C PHE A 9 -12.59 -1.06 13.80
N LYS A 10 -13.43 -0.51 14.67
CA LYS A 10 -14.31 -1.31 15.55
C LYS A 10 -15.39 -2.05 14.77
N GLU A 11 -15.86 -1.46 13.68
CA GLU A 11 -16.92 -2.05 12.84
C GLU A 11 -16.42 -3.19 11.93
N ILE A 12 -15.11 -3.48 11.92
CA ILE A 12 -14.54 -4.47 11.00
C ILE A 12 -14.57 -5.88 11.61
N PRO A 13 -15.18 -6.85 10.93
CA PRO A 13 -15.10 -8.27 11.30
C PRO A 13 -13.66 -8.75 11.34
N LYS A 14 -13.29 -9.52 12.38
CA LYS A 14 -11.91 -10.01 12.58
C LYS A 14 -11.33 -10.73 11.36
N ILE A 15 -12.15 -11.51 10.65
CA ILE A 15 -11.73 -12.20 9.43
C ILE A 15 -11.44 -11.21 8.28
N GLN A 16 -12.21 -10.12 8.15
CA GLN A 16 -11.96 -9.09 7.16
C GLN A 16 -10.66 -8.34 7.48
N LEU A 17 -10.40 -8.05 8.75
CA LEU A 17 -9.12 -7.46 9.18
C LEU A 17 -7.94 -8.39 8.89
N LEU A 18 -8.08 -9.70 9.13
CA LEU A 18 -7.06 -10.68 8.77
C LEU A 18 -6.80 -10.70 7.26
N LEU A 19 -7.85 -10.61 6.43
CA LEU A 19 -7.71 -10.51 4.99
C LEU A 19 -6.96 -9.24 4.56
N TYR A 20 -7.22 -8.09 5.20
CA TYR A 20 -6.41 -6.89 4.97
C TYR A 20 -4.94 -7.15 5.23
N VAL A 21 -4.60 -7.69 6.41
CA VAL A 21 -3.21 -7.99 6.77
C VAL A 21 -2.56 -8.95 5.78
N LEU A 22 -3.23 -10.05 5.43
CA LEU A 22 -2.69 -11.05 4.52
C LEU A 22 -2.52 -10.51 3.10
N VAL A 23 -3.52 -9.83 2.55
CA VAL A 23 -3.46 -9.27 1.19
C VAL A 23 -2.32 -8.27 1.08
N TYR A 24 -2.24 -7.31 2.01
CA TYR A 24 -1.19 -6.29 1.97
C TYR A 24 0.19 -6.87 2.25
N PHE A 25 0.32 -7.82 3.17
CA PHE A 25 1.60 -8.45 3.47
C PHE A 25 2.14 -9.25 2.27
N LEU A 26 1.29 -10.08 1.64
CA LEU A 26 1.67 -10.84 0.45
C LEU A 26 2.02 -9.93 -0.72
N TRP A 27 1.24 -8.85 -0.90
CA TRP A 27 1.55 -7.87 -1.93
C TRP A 27 2.88 -7.16 -1.65
N GLY A 28 3.16 -6.82 -0.40
CA GLY A 28 4.43 -6.23 0.01
C GLY A 28 5.63 -7.13 -0.23
N LEU A 29 5.51 -8.43 0.08
CA LEU A 29 6.54 -9.41 -0.26
C LEU A 29 6.76 -9.50 -1.77
N GLY A 30 5.66 -9.57 -2.54
CA GLY A 30 5.71 -9.61 -4.00
C GLY A 30 6.38 -8.37 -4.60
N MET A 31 6.00 -7.17 -4.15
CA MET A 31 6.58 -5.93 -4.67
C MET A 31 8.01 -5.69 -4.25
N ASN A 32 8.38 -6.09 -3.02
CA ASN A 32 9.76 -6.01 -2.59
C ASN A 32 10.65 -6.94 -3.44
N TRP A 33 10.15 -8.14 -3.75
CA TRP A 33 10.84 -9.07 -4.65
C TRP A 33 10.93 -8.51 -6.08
N ILE A 34 9.82 -8.08 -6.68
CA ILE A 34 9.78 -7.49 -8.02
C ILE A 34 10.69 -6.26 -8.12
N GLY A 35 10.63 -5.35 -7.14
CA GLY A 35 11.45 -4.13 -7.14
C GLY A 35 12.95 -4.42 -7.03
N THR A 36 13.33 -5.50 -6.35
CA THR A 36 14.73 -5.94 -6.25
C THR A 36 15.17 -6.65 -7.53
N GLU A 37 14.36 -7.58 -8.05
CA GLU A 37 14.67 -8.38 -9.25
C GLU A 37 14.76 -7.51 -10.51
N LEU A 38 13.85 -6.54 -10.65
CA LEU A 38 13.85 -5.60 -11.78
C LEU A 38 14.74 -4.38 -11.54
N GLU A 39 15.51 -4.37 -10.44
CA GLU A 39 16.40 -3.26 -10.06
C GLU A 39 15.70 -1.89 -10.15
N ILE A 40 14.54 -1.77 -9.50
CA ILE A 40 13.75 -0.53 -9.44
C ILE A 40 14.05 0.22 -8.14
N ALA A 41 13.69 -0.41 -7.02
CA ALA A 41 13.95 0.08 -5.68
C ALA A 41 13.99 -1.08 -4.67
N ARG A 42 14.64 -0.84 -3.54
CA ARG A 42 14.72 -1.80 -2.42
C ARG A 42 14.61 -1.11 -1.08
N PHE A 43 14.05 -1.80 -0.10
CA PHE A 43 14.15 -1.38 1.30
C PHE A 43 15.57 -1.57 1.84
N MET A 44 15.91 -0.82 2.89
CA MET A 44 17.15 -1.03 3.65
C MET A 44 17.17 -2.40 4.34
N TYR A 45 16.03 -2.82 4.87
CA TYR A 45 15.82 -4.06 5.60
C TYR A 45 14.53 -4.77 5.16
N TRP A 46 14.55 -6.10 5.10
CA TRP A 46 13.41 -6.90 4.65
C TRP A 46 12.15 -6.71 5.52
N TRP A 47 12.32 -6.48 6.83
CA TRP A 47 11.19 -6.35 7.77
C TRP A 47 10.38 -5.08 7.53
N GLN A 48 10.92 -4.11 6.80
CA GLN A 48 10.20 -2.88 6.44
C GLN A 48 8.95 -3.16 5.60
N VAL A 49 8.87 -4.32 4.94
CA VAL A 49 7.63 -4.78 4.30
C VAL A 49 6.48 -4.78 5.32
N ILE A 50 6.71 -5.18 6.56
CA ILE A 50 5.68 -5.21 7.60
C ILE A 50 5.28 -3.79 8.01
N THR A 51 6.24 -2.91 8.25
CA THR A 51 5.94 -1.53 8.67
C THR A 51 5.21 -0.75 7.58
N THR A 52 5.61 -0.92 6.32
CA THR A 52 5.05 -0.20 5.19
C THR A 52 3.70 -0.78 4.79
N TYR A 53 3.64 -2.07 4.46
CA TYR A 53 2.42 -2.64 3.89
C TYR A 53 1.37 -2.98 4.95
N VAL A 54 1.78 -3.43 6.13
CA VAL A 54 0.84 -3.82 7.17
C VAL A 54 0.55 -2.65 8.10
N ILE A 55 1.56 -2.09 8.76
CA ILE A 55 1.32 -1.08 9.81
C ILE A 55 0.87 0.25 9.22
N TYR A 56 1.40 0.66 8.07
CA TYR A 56 1.06 1.94 7.45
C TYR A 56 -0.12 1.81 6.46
N MET A 57 -0.02 0.93 5.46
CA MET A 57 -1.02 0.91 4.39
C MET A 57 -2.37 0.27 4.78
N VAL A 58 -2.42 -0.75 5.64
CA VAL A 58 -3.72 -1.34 6.05
C VAL A 58 -4.60 -0.32 6.76
N PRO A 59 -4.13 0.44 7.77
CA PRO A 59 -4.94 1.47 8.39
C PRO A 59 -5.45 2.52 7.41
N VAL A 60 -4.59 2.97 6.50
CA VAL A 60 -4.99 3.93 5.45
C VAL A 60 -6.07 3.31 4.56
N SER A 61 -5.88 2.08 4.09
CA SER A 61 -6.87 1.39 3.25
C SER A 61 -8.23 1.28 3.93
N ILE A 62 -8.25 0.91 5.21
CA ILE A 62 -9.46 0.80 6.01
C ILE A 62 -10.17 2.16 6.12
N LEU A 63 -9.43 3.22 6.41
CA LEU A 63 -9.99 4.57 6.49
C LEU A 63 -10.56 5.05 5.15
N LEU A 64 -9.97 4.62 4.04
CA LEU A 64 -10.38 5.00 2.70
C LEU A 64 -11.54 4.15 2.15
N ARG A 65 -11.78 2.95 2.69
CA ARG A 65 -12.81 2.00 2.22
C ARG A 65 -14.20 2.62 1.97
N PRO A 66 -14.74 3.53 2.80
CA PRO A 66 -16.09 4.08 2.58
C PRO A 66 -16.23 4.98 1.34
N TYR A 67 -15.11 5.41 0.75
CA TYR A 67 -15.11 6.38 -0.34
C TYR A 67 -15.14 5.71 -1.73
N SER A 68 -15.44 6.48 -2.77
CA SER A 68 -15.39 6.01 -4.17
C SER A 68 -13.96 5.66 -4.60
N PHE A 69 -13.80 4.82 -5.62
CA PHE A 69 -12.49 4.41 -6.15
C PHE A 69 -11.55 5.61 -6.40
N PHE A 70 -12.04 6.64 -7.09
CA PHE A 70 -11.24 7.82 -7.41
C PHE A 70 -10.87 8.62 -6.16
N THR A 71 -11.79 8.76 -5.20
CA THR A 71 -11.52 9.43 -3.93
C THR A 71 -10.48 8.67 -3.09
N GLN A 72 -10.55 7.33 -3.09
CA GLN A 72 -9.55 6.49 -2.44
C GLN A 72 -8.17 6.69 -3.07
N TYR A 73 -8.09 6.73 -4.40
CA TYR A 73 -6.85 7.01 -5.11
C TYR A 73 -6.30 8.41 -4.76
N ALA A 74 -7.15 9.45 -4.80
CA ALA A 74 -6.73 10.82 -4.51
C ALA A 74 -6.21 11.00 -3.07
N TYR A 75 -6.88 10.45 -2.07
CA TYR A 75 -6.38 10.46 -0.69
C TYR A 75 -5.20 9.51 -0.50
N GLY A 76 -5.18 8.41 -1.25
CA GLY A 76 -4.06 7.48 -1.33
C GLY A 76 -2.77 8.15 -1.82
N LEU A 77 -2.85 9.06 -2.79
CA LEU A 77 -1.71 9.85 -3.26
C LEU A 77 -1.09 10.68 -2.14
N ILE A 78 -1.90 11.24 -1.24
CA ILE A 78 -1.39 11.99 -0.08
C ILE A 78 -0.61 11.04 0.85
N ALA A 79 -1.19 9.89 1.18
CA ALA A 79 -0.54 8.90 2.03
C ALA A 79 0.76 8.37 1.41
N MET A 80 0.72 7.95 0.15
CA MET A 80 1.91 7.45 -0.54
C MET A 80 2.95 8.54 -0.77
N GLY A 81 2.54 9.78 -1.05
CA GLY A 81 3.45 10.90 -1.19
C GLY A 81 4.29 11.09 0.08
N LEU A 82 3.67 11.04 1.26
CA LEU A 82 4.38 11.11 2.54
C LEU A 82 5.30 9.90 2.76
N LEU A 83 4.82 8.70 2.42
CA LEU A 83 5.56 7.45 2.61
C LEU A 83 6.80 7.37 1.71
N GLU A 84 6.64 7.65 0.41
CA GLU A 84 7.73 7.62 -0.57
C GLU A 84 8.72 8.75 -0.29
N PHE A 85 8.25 9.97 -0.04
CA PHE A 85 9.12 11.09 0.33
C PHE A 85 9.93 10.76 1.59
N GLY A 86 9.28 10.32 2.66
CA GLY A 86 9.95 9.94 3.90
C GLY A 86 10.90 8.75 3.72
N GLY A 87 10.50 7.77 2.92
CA GLY A 87 11.29 6.58 2.62
C GLY A 87 12.66 6.92 2.05
N TYR A 88 12.70 7.73 0.99
CA TYR A 88 13.94 8.16 0.34
C TYR A 88 14.68 9.23 1.14
N ALA A 89 13.97 10.21 1.74
CA ALA A 89 14.60 11.28 2.51
C ALA A 89 15.32 10.75 3.76
N LEU A 90 14.77 9.72 4.42
CA LEU A 90 15.37 9.06 5.57
C LEU A 90 16.28 7.88 5.20
N GLN A 91 16.49 7.63 3.90
CA GLN A 91 17.33 6.54 3.38
C GLN A 91 16.92 5.15 3.91
N THR A 92 15.61 4.97 4.09
CA THR A 92 15.01 3.68 4.45
C THR A 92 14.54 2.90 3.21
N SER A 93 14.53 3.57 2.05
CA SER A 93 14.34 2.99 0.71
C SER A 93 15.40 3.56 -0.24
N TYR A 94 15.90 2.72 -1.15
CA TYR A 94 16.94 3.06 -2.10
C TYR A 94 16.49 2.81 -3.54
N ILE A 95 16.86 3.73 -4.42
CA ILE A 95 16.61 3.66 -5.86
C ILE A 95 17.83 3.01 -6.51
N TYR A 96 17.61 2.02 -7.39
CA TYR A 96 18.71 1.47 -8.19
C TYR A 96 19.06 2.42 -9.34
N PRO A 97 20.36 2.68 -9.58
CA PRO A 97 20.78 3.58 -10.66
C PRO A 97 20.48 2.97 -12.03
N GLY A 98 19.97 3.78 -12.96
CA GLY A 98 19.71 3.32 -14.33
C GLY A 98 18.45 2.44 -14.47
N ASN A 99 17.57 2.44 -13.46
CA ASN A 99 16.28 1.78 -13.56
C ASN A 99 15.43 2.39 -14.70
N PHE A 100 14.46 1.63 -15.21
CA PHE A 100 13.70 2.06 -16.40
C PHE A 100 12.93 3.39 -16.20
N ILE A 101 12.50 3.71 -14.96
CA ILE A 101 11.79 4.97 -14.67
C ILE A 101 12.76 6.14 -14.84
N GLU A 102 13.98 6.01 -14.32
CA GLU A 102 15.05 6.99 -14.49
C GLU A 102 15.43 7.16 -15.97
N VAL A 103 15.58 6.06 -16.71
CA VAL A 103 15.96 6.12 -18.14
C VAL A 103 14.88 6.82 -18.98
N TRP A 104 13.60 6.57 -18.70
CA TRP A 104 12.50 7.11 -19.52
C TRP A 104 12.06 8.51 -19.12
N PHE A 105 12.09 8.84 -17.82
CA PHE A 105 11.53 10.09 -17.30
C PHE A 105 12.51 10.96 -16.53
N GLY A 106 13.73 10.47 -16.29
CA GLY A 106 14.76 11.15 -15.52
C GLY A 106 14.73 10.83 -14.02
N PRO A 107 15.82 11.14 -13.29
CA PRO A 107 15.99 10.74 -11.89
C PRO A 107 15.07 11.52 -10.91
N HIS A 108 14.61 12.71 -11.28
CA HIS A 108 13.88 13.60 -10.38
C HIS A 108 12.40 13.24 -10.17
N VAL A 109 11.84 12.35 -10.99
CA VAL A 109 10.42 12.00 -10.93
C VAL A 109 10.15 10.66 -10.23
N PHE A 110 11.19 9.94 -9.81
CA PHE A 110 11.06 8.57 -9.32
C PHE A 110 10.08 8.46 -8.14
N ALA A 111 10.28 9.24 -7.08
CA ALA A 111 9.42 9.20 -5.90
C ALA A 111 7.95 9.54 -6.22
N LEU A 112 7.71 10.46 -7.17
CA LEU A 112 6.37 10.80 -7.63
C LEU A 112 5.74 9.64 -8.41
N ALA A 113 6.50 9.01 -9.31
CA ALA A 113 6.04 7.84 -10.06
C ALA A 113 5.65 6.69 -9.12
N MET A 114 6.47 6.41 -8.10
CA MET A 114 6.16 5.40 -7.09
C MET A 114 4.92 5.77 -6.28
N ALA A 115 4.77 7.03 -5.87
CA ALA A 115 3.59 7.47 -5.13
C ALA A 115 2.31 7.32 -5.96
N MET A 116 2.36 7.68 -7.24
CA MET A 116 1.23 7.50 -8.18
C MET A 116 0.89 6.03 -8.39
N PHE A 117 1.89 5.18 -8.56
CA PHE A 117 1.69 3.74 -8.72
C PHE A 117 1.09 3.10 -7.47
N PHE A 118 1.70 3.29 -6.30
CA PHE A 118 1.27 2.64 -5.07
C PHE A 118 -0.03 3.21 -4.51
N ALA A 119 -0.44 4.43 -4.87
CA ALA A 119 -1.75 4.96 -4.46
C ALA A 119 -2.93 4.12 -4.98
N PHE A 120 -2.75 3.37 -6.08
CA PHE A 120 -3.74 2.41 -6.56
C PHE A 120 -3.96 1.22 -5.62
N TYR A 121 -3.04 0.96 -4.69
CA TYR A 121 -3.14 -0.19 -3.79
C TYR A 121 -4.32 -0.06 -2.86
N PHE A 122 -4.71 1.15 -2.46
CA PHE A 122 -5.86 1.36 -1.58
C PHE A 122 -7.17 0.95 -2.24
N PRO A 123 -7.58 1.51 -3.41
CA PRO A 123 -8.80 1.08 -4.06
C PRO A 123 -8.77 -0.38 -4.52
N ILE A 124 -7.65 -0.86 -5.08
CA ILE A 124 -7.55 -2.25 -5.55
C ILE A 124 -7.55 -3.22 -4.36
N GLY A 125 -6.79 -2.91 -3.30
CA GLY A 125 -6.72 -3.69 -2.07
C GLY A 125 -8.07 -3.77 -1.36
N ASN A 126 -8.81 -2.66 -1.26
CA ASN A 126 -10.16 -2.66 -0.72
C ASN A 126 -11.12 -3.54 -1.54
N ILE A 127 -11.03 -3.51 -2.88
CA ILE A 127 -11.82 -4.40 -3.75
C ILE A 127 -11.43 -5.86 -3.53
N ALA A 128 -10.13 -6.16 -3.50
CA ALA A 128 -9.61 -7.52 -3.33
C ALA A 128 -10.04 -8.12 -1.98
N VAL A 129 -9.85 -7.38 -0.88
CA VAL A 129 -10.26 -7.79 0.46
C VAL A 129 -11.77 -8.00 0.53
N ASN A 130 -12.57 -7.10 -0.04
CA ASN A 130 -14.03 -7.25 -0.02
C ASN A 130 -14.49 -8.47 -0.81
N ARG A 131 -13.90 -8.74 -1.99
CA ARG A 131 -14.20 -9.94 -2.78
C ARG A 131 -13.83 -11.22 -2.04
N LEU A 132 -12.64 -11.28 -1.46
CA LEU A 132 -12.21 -12.43 -0.66
C LEU A 132 -13.14 -12.64 0.55
N TYR A 133 -13.50 -11.57 1.23
CA TYR A 133 -14.38 -11.63 2.39
C TYR A 133 -15.77 -12.19 2.04
N LEU A 134 -16.38 -11.75 0.94
CA LEU A 134 -17.65 -12.28 0.46
C LEU A 134 -17.53 -13.77 0.09
N LEU A 135 -16.46 -14.18 -0.58
CA LEU A 135 -16.22 -15.59 -0.91
C LEU A 135 -16.09 -16.49 0.34
N PHE A 136 -15.50 -15.98 1.43
CA PHE A 136 -15.39 -16.72 2.69
C PHE A 136 -16.71 -16.79 3.46
N ILE A 137 -17.56 -15.76 3.38
CA ILE A 137 -18.86 -15.74 4.03
C ILE A 137 -19.89 -16.58 3.29
N ASP A 138 -19.96 -16.46 1.96
CA ASP A 138 -20.89 -17.25 1.14
C ASP A 138 -20.60 -18.75 1.22
N LYS A 139 -19.37 -19.15 1.56
CA LYS A 139 -19.00 -20.55 1.79
C LYS A 139 -19.43 -21.10 3.16
N ASN A 140 -19.75 -20.23 4.10
CA ASN A 140 -20.12 -20.60 5.48
C ASN A 140 -21.64 -20.51 5.74
N ASN A 141 -22.45 -20.18 4.74
CA ASN A 141 -23.92 -20.23 4.73
C ASN A 141 -24.40 -21.35 3.80
#